data_AF-A0A7S3XA17-F1
#
_entry.id   AF-A0A7S3XA17-F1
#
_cell.length_a   1.000
_cell.length_b   1.000
_cell.length_c   1.000
_cell.angle_alpha   90.00
_cell.angle_beta   90.00
_cell.angle_gamma   90.00
#
_symmetry.space_group_name_H-M   'P 1'
#
loop_
_entity.id
_entity.type
_entity.pdbx_description
1 polymer ?
#
loop_
_entity_poly.entity_id
_entity_poly.type
_entity_poly.pdbx_seq_one_letter_code
_entity_poly.pdbx_strand_id
1 'polypeptide(L)'
;VDQNDESLMRINFDIMLYDLPCKYLKLGVWDKFGQEQMNSTDSFHYIPVDHTGQNRGMAYTKEEIAILEQVDTQTDISEEEKKDLDADWASSSDHFHHNDFHAAVTFHDFTLVNFFAEWCVHCRKFSPMWMEAASRISEKMAFTDGDGRQTTVKFMKVNCVDFGKHCQQASVAAFPSVRLYKRDGSFE
;
A
#
# COMPACT_ATOMS: atom_id res chain seq x y z
N VAL A 1 -16.83 -19.55 -38.55
CA VAL A 1 -18.03 -20.20 -37.99
C VAL A 1 -17.51 -21.15 -36.94
N ASP A 2 -17.81 -20.87 -35.68
CA ASP A 2 -17.49 -21.79 -34.58
C ASP A 2 -18.20 -23.13 -34.86
N GLN A 3 -17.48 -24.24 -34.75
CA GLN A 3 -18.00 -25.60 -34.96
C GLN A 3 -18.42 -26.25 -33.65
N ASN A 4 -18.36 -25.52 -32.54
CA ASN A 4 -18.73 -26.01 -31.23
C ASN A 4 -20.25 -25.94 -31.04
N ASP A 5 -20.92 -27.08 -30.85
CA ASP A 5 -22.38 -27.19 -30.64
C ASP A 5 -22.83 -26.75 -29.22
N GLU A 6 -21.93 -26.12 -28.46
CA GLU A 6 -22.23 -25.61 -27.13
C GLU A 6 -23.04 -24.32 -27.20
N SER A 7 -24.08 -24.21 -26.36
CA SER A 7 -24.94 -23.02 -26.29
C SER A 7 -24.25 -21.77 -25.75
N LEU A 8 -23.02 -21.90 -25.26
CA LEU A 8 -22.22 -20.84 -24.65
C LEU A 8 -20.80 -20.90 -25.23
N MET A 9 -20.30 -19.76 -25.71
CA MET A 9 -18.91 -19.60 -26.15
C MET A 9 -18.08 -19.06 -24.99
N ARG A 10 -17.05 -19.79 -24.56
CA ARG A 10 -16.09 -19.32 -23.55
C ARG A 10 -14.88 -18.69 -24.24
N ILE A 11 -14.65 -17.41 -23.97
CA ILE A 11 -13.45 -16.69 -24.41
C ILE A 11 -12.68 -16.29 -23.16
N ASN A 12 -11.43 -16.73 -23.04
CA ASN A 12 -10.52 -16.26 -22.00
C ASN A 12 -9.46 -15.38 -22.68
N PHE A 13 -9.22 -14.19 -22.14
CA PHE A 13 -8.13 -13.31 -22.60
C PHE A 13 -7.48 -12.67 -21.38
N ASP A 14 -6.16 -12.58 -21.41
CA ASP A 14 -5.36 -11.87 -20.41
C ASP A 14 -4.91 -10.55 -21.03
N ILE A 15 -5.35 -9.42 -20.47
CA ILE A 15 -4.98 -8.08 -20.91
C ILE A 15 -4.17 -7.43 -19.79
N MET A 16 -2.92 -7.06 -20.10
CA MET A 16 -2.08 -6.26 -19.20
C MET A 16 -1.97 -4.82 -19.72
N LEU A 17 -2.38 -3.85 -18.91
CA LEU A 17 -2.29 -2.41 -19.19
C LEU A 17 -1.52 -1.76 -18.02
N TYR A 18 -0.31 -1.28 -18.28
CA TYR A 18 0.59 -0.82 -17.21
C TYR A 18 0.18 0.52 -16.58
N ASP A 19 -0.55 1.39 -17.30
CA ASP A 19 -0.87 2.76 -16.85
C ASP A 19 -2.35 3.16 -17.04
N LEU A 20 -3.27 2.19 -17.11
CA LEU A 20 -4.70 2.49 -17.19
C LEU A 20 -5.40 2.14 -15.88
N PRO A 21 -5.95 3.13 -15.14
CA PRO A 21 -6.76 2.86 -13.97
C PRO A 21 -7.92 1.92 -14.28
N CYS A 22 -8.15 0.94 -13.40
CA CYS A 22 -9.14 -0.12 -13.58
C CYS A 22 -10.57 0.41 -13.85
N LYS A 23 -10.93 1.59 -13.30
CA LYS A 23 -12.21 2.27 -13.57
C LYS A 23 -12.50 2.54 -15.05
N TYR A 24 -11.48 2.57 -15.90
CA TYR A 24 -11.64 2.81 -17.34
C TYR A 24 -11.74 1.52 -18.16
N LEU A 25 -11.52 0.35 -17.56
CA LEU A 25 -11.62 -0.92 -18.25
C LEU A 25 -13.09 -1.33 -18.38
N LYS A 26 -13.57 -1.46 -19.61
CA LYS A 26 -14.90 -2.00 -19.93
C LYS A 26 -14.78 -3.02 -21.05
N LEU A 27 -15.37 -4.19 -20.86
CA LEU A 27 -15.51 -5.19 -21.92
C LEU A 27 -16.94 -5.13 -22.46
N GLY A 28 -17.15 -4.56 -23.63
CA GLY A 28 -18.44 -4.69 -24.30
C GLY A 28 -18.49 -5.98 -25.11
N VAL A 29 -19.61 -6.68 -25.06
CA VAL A 29 -19.93 -7.78 -25.97
C VAL A 29 -21.06 -7.30 -26.86
N TRP A 30 -20.79 -7.11 -28.15
CA TRP A 30 -21.80 -6.70 -29.13
C TRP A 30 -22.17 -7.87 -30.04
N ASP A 31 -23.45 -8.00 -30.35
CA ASP A 31 -23.90 -8.95 -31.37
C ASP A 31 -23.66 -8.40 -32.80
N LYS A 32 -23.96 -9.23 -33.80
CA LYS A 32 -23.84 -8.87 -35.22
C LYS A 32 -24.74 -7.70 -35.65
N PHE A 33 -25.69 -7.30 -34.81
CA PHE A 33 -26.59 -6.16 -35.02
C PHE A 33 -26.14 -4.92 -34.23
N GLY A 34 -25.01 -4.99 -33.52
CA GLY A 34 -24.45 -3.90 -32.73
C GLY A 34 -25.14 -3.69 -31.38
N GLN A 35 -25.99 -4.63 -30.95
CA GLN A 35 -26.62 -4.55 -29.64
C GLN A 35 -25.66 -5.08 -28.58
N GLU A 36 -25.45 -4.30 -27.51
CA GLU A 36 -24.64 -4.71 -26.37
C GLU A 36 -25.39 -5.78 -25.55
N GLN A 37 -24.78 -6.94 -25.38
CA GLN A 37 -25.41 -8.13 -24.79
C GLN A 37 -25.01 -8.35 -23.32
N MET A 38 -23.92 -7.74 -22.83
CA MET A 38 -23.48 -7.92 -21.44
C MET A 38 -22.78 -6.69 -20.86
N ASN A 39 -23.22 -6.26 -19.67
CA ASN A 39 -22.47 -5.37 -18.80
C ASN A 39 -21.41 -6.19 -18.04
N SER A 40 -20.24 -6.38 -18.67
CA SER A 40 -19.16 -7.27 -18.21
C SER A 40 -18.46 -6.85 -16.92
N THR A 41 -18.70 -5.61 -16.47
CA THR A 41 -18.01 -5.03 -15.30
C THR A 41 -18.22 -5.89 -14.05
N ASP A 42 -19.31 -6.67 -14.02
CA ASP A 42 -19.64 -7.47 -12.87
C ASP A 42 -18.78 -8.71 -12.65
N SER A 43 -18.06 -9.18 -13.68
CA SER A 43 -17.30 -10.45 -13.68
C SER A 43 -15.79 -10.25 -13.72
N PHE A 44 -15.29 -9.03 -13.47
CA PHE A 44 -13.85 -8.77 -13.44
C PHE A 44 -13.24 -9.11 -12.08
N HIS A 45 -12.08 -9.78 -12.14
CA HIS A 45 -11.19 -9.98 -11.00
C HIS A 45 -9.98 -9.09 -11.18
N TYR A 46 -9.80 -8.15 -10.24
CA TYR A 46 -8.69 -7.21 -10.27
C TYR A 46 -7.60 -7.67 -9.31
N ILE A 47 -6.37 -7.74 -9.80
CA ILE A 47 -5.21 -8.20 -9.03
C ILE A 47 -4.14 -7.09 -9.12
N PRO A 48 -3.56 -6.65 -7.99
CA PRO A 48 -2.46 -5.70 -8.03
C PRO A 48 -1.20 -6.37 -8.61
N VAL A 49 -0.56 -5.70 -9.57
CA VAL A 49 0.70 -6.14 -10.18
C VAL A 49 1.75 -5.05 -10.05
N ASP A 50 3.03 -5.43 -9.94
CA ASP A 50 4.14 -4.49 -10.02
C ASP A 50 4.47 -4.09 -11.47
N HIS A 51 5.46 -3.22 -11.64
CA HIS A 51 5.95 -2.76 -12.96
C HIS A 51 6.56 -3.88 -13.83
N THR A 52 6.81 -5.06 -13.26
CA THR A 52 7.28 -6.26 -13.98
C THR A 52 6.14 -7.25 -14.29
N GLY A 53 4.91 -6.94 -13.86
CA GLY A 53 3.74 -7.80 -13.99
C GLY A 53 3.64 -8.89 -12.92
N GLN A 54 4.48 -8.85 -11.87
CA GLN A 54 4.41 -9.79 -10.77
C GLN A 54 3.29 -9.41 -9.79
N ASN A 55 2.52 -10.40 -9.35
CA ASN A 55 1.40 -10.18 -8.43
C ASN A 55 1.89 -9.66 -7.07
N ARG A 56 1.34 -8.51 -6.63
CA ARG A 56 1.65 -7.83 -5.37
C ARG A 56 0.72 -8.20 -4.20
N GLY A 57 -0.23 -9.11 -4.37
CA GLY A 57 -1.06 -9.58 -3.27
C GLY A 57 -2.41 -10.17 -3.65
N MET A 58 -3.41 -9.87 -2.82
CA MET A 58 -4.75 -10.42 -2.97
C MET A 58 -5.55 -9.63 -3.99
N ALA A 59 -6.49 -10.31 -4.65
CA ALA A 59 -7.46 -9.66 -5.53
C ALA A 59 -8.42 -8.78 -4.71
N TYR A 60 -8.83 -7.64 -5.27
CA TYR A 60 -9.77 -6.73 -4.62
C TYR A 60 -11.23 -7.06 -4.94
N THR A 61 -12.13 -6.82 -3.99
CA THR A 61 -13.57 -6.76 -4.29
C THR A 61 -13.96 -5.43 -4.92
N LYS A 62 -15.14 -5.36 -5.54
CA LYS A 62 -15.62 -4.10 -6.14
C LYS A 62 -15.83 -3.01 -5.10
N GLU A 63 -16.29 -3.38 -3.91
CA GLU A 63 -16.48 -2.45 -2.80
C GLU A 63 -15.14 -1.92 -2.31
N GLU A 64 -14.10 -2.77 -2.26
CA GLU A 64 -12.74 -2.37 -1.91
C GLU A 64 -12.13 -1.43 -2.95
N ILE A 65 -12.39 -1.67 -4.24
CA ILE A 65 -12.00 -0.79 -5.35
C ILE A 65 -12.74 0.55 -5.28
N ALA A 66 -14.04 0.55 -5.02
CA ALA A 66 -14.79 1.79 -4.87
C ALA A 66 -14.25 2.62 -3.68
N ILE A 67 -13.86 1.97 -2.58
CA ILE A 67 -13.21 2.63 -1.44
C ILE A 67 -11.80 3.10 -1.81
N LEU A 68 -11.01 2.30 -2.54
CA LEU A 68 -9.70 2.71 -3.09
C LEU A 68 -9.83 3.99 -3.90
N GLU A 69 -10.72 4.00 -4.89
CA GLU A 69 -10.94 5.12 -5.79
C GLU A 69 -11.49 6.35 -5.06
N GLN A 70 -12.38 6.17 -4.08
CA GLN A 70 -12.84 7.27 -3.23
C GLN A 70 -11.74 7.84 -2.35
N VAL A 71 -10.88 6.99 -1.79
CA VAL A 71 -9.71 7.46 -1.03
C VAL A 71 -8.77 8.20 -1.97
N ASP A 72 -8.41 7.64 -3.12
CA ASP A 72 -7.52 8.26 -4.10
C ASP A 72 -8.04 9.59 -4.65
N THR A 73 -9.37 9.79 -4.68
CA THR A 73 -10.01 11.04 -5.11
C THR A 73 -10.22 12.04 -3.99
N GLN A 74 -10.35 11.59 -2.73
CA GLN A 74 -10.45 12.47 -1.55
C GLN A 74 -9.07 12.91 -1.04
N THR A 75 -8.09 12.04 -1.18
CA THR A 75 -6.70 12.35 -0.97
C THR A 75 -6.14 12.76 -2.33
N ASP A 76 -6.46 13.98 -2.79
CA ASP A 76 -5.68 14.67 -3.83
C ASP A 76 -4.29 14.98 -3.23
N ILE A 77 -3.54 13.91 -3.02
CA ILE A 77 -2.13 13.89 -2.68
C ILE A 77 -1.47 14.30 -3.98
N SER A 78 -0.77 15.43 -3.95
CA SER A 78 -0.03 15.91 -5.11
C SER A 78 0.87 14.79 -5.64
N GLU A 79 1.16 14.78 -6.94
CA GLU A 79 2.09 13.79 -7.53
C GLU A 79 3.47 13.79 -6.82
N GLU A 80 3.83 14.91 -6.18
CA GLU A 80 5.01 15.04 -5.31
C GLU A 80 4.84 14.29 -3.98
N GLU A 81 3.69 14.41 -3.31
CA GLU A 81 3.41 13.66 -2.08
C GLU A 81 3.15 12.16 -2.34
N LYS A 82 2.64 11.79 -3.52
CA LYS A 82 2.58 10.37 -3.95
C LYS A 82 3.98 9.82 -4.14
N LYS A 83 4.87 10.60 -4.75
CA LYS A 83 6.28 10.24 -4.91
C LYS A 83 7.03 10.19 -3.58
N ASP A 84 6.64 10.98 -2.58
CA ASP A 84 7.16 10.89 -1.20
C ASP A 84 6.58 9.68 -0.43
N LEU A 85 5.36 9.26 -0.75
CA LEU A 85 4.74 8.04 -0.21
C LEU A 85 5.31 6.76 -0.85
N ASP A 86 5.63 6.82 -2.15
CA ASP A 86 6.25 5.78 -2.97
C ASP A 86 7.78 5.77 -2.82
N ALA A 87 8.38 6.84 -2.28
CA ALA A 87 9.75 6.87 -1.78
C ALA A 87 9.81 6.11 -0.46
N ASP A 88 9.56 4.80 -0.58
CA ASP A 88 9.76 3.82 0.46
C ASP A 88 11.13 4.06 1.13
N TRP A 89 11.04 4.32 2.44
CA TRP A 89 12.08 4.45 3.49
C TRP A 89 12.31 5.82 4.17
N ALA A 90 11.87 6.98 3.67
CA ALA A 90 12.45 8.25 4.13
C ALA A 90 11.46 9.32 4.65
N SER A 91 11.32 9.44 5.97
CA SER A 91 11.24 10.79 6.58
C SER A 91 12.67 11.29 6.78
N SER A 92 13.16 11.93 5.72
CA SER A 92 14.39 12.69 5.45
C SER A 92 15.04 13.51 6.59
N SER A 93 15.87 12.88 7.43
CA SER A 93 16.92 13.64 8.15
C SER A 93 18.36 13.19 7.88
N ASP A 94 18.58 12.08 7.16
CA ASP A 94 19.94 11.55 6.93
C ASP A 94 20.18 10.94 5.53
N HIS A 95 19.25 11.10 4.58
CA HIS A 95 19.32 10.50 3.24
C HIS A 95 19.49 8.96 3.23
N PHE A 96 19.17 8.26 4.33
CA PHE A 96 19.12 6.80 4.42
C PHE A 96 20.28 6.07 3.71
N HIS A 97 21.52 6.39 4.10
CA HIS A 97 22.72 5.61 3.73
C HIS A 97 22.85 4.29 4.52
N HIS A 98 21.73 3.71 4.97
CA HIS A 98 21.73 2.53 5.80
C HIS A 98 21.06 1.39 5.04
N ASN A 99 21.88 0.50 4.48
CA ASN A 99 21.44 -0.75 3.84
C ASN A 99 20.82 -1.75 4.84
N ASP A 100 20.48 -1.32 6.06
CA ASP A 100 20.09 -2.17 7.19
C ASP A 100 18.96 -1.54 8.01
N PHE A 101 17.83 -2.25 8.12
CA PHE A 101 16.67 -1.89 8.93
C PHE A 101 17.01 -1.73 10.41
N HIS A 102 17.91 -2.56 10.94
CA HIS A 102 18.29 -2.50 12.35
C HIS A 102 18.99 -1.18 12.69
N ALA A 103 19.88 -0.72 11.81
CA ALA A 103 20.55 0.58 11.95
C ALA A 103 19.55 1.75 11.95
N ALA A 104 18.51 1.66 11.12
CA ALA A 104 17.49 2.70 11.03
C ALA A 104 16.64 2.81 12.30
N VAL A 105 16.19 1.69 12.86
CA VAL A 105 15.34 1.72 14.07
C VAL A 105 16.10 2.03 15.35
N THR A 106 17.41 1.73 15.40
CA THR A 106 18.28 1.96 16.57
C THR A 106 18.96 3.34 16.58
N PHE A 107 18.80 4.14 15.52
CA PHE A 107 19.42 5.46 15.42
C PHE A 107 18.85 6.46 16.44
N HIS A 108 17.54 6.43 16.65
CA HIS A 108 16.83 7.25 17.62
C HIS A 108 16.59 6.48 18.93
N ASP A 109 16.26 7.19 20.02
CA ASP A 109 15.96 6.52 21.30
C ASP A 109 14.72 5.65 21.18
N PHE A 110 13.72 6.17 20.46
CA PHE A 110 12.48 5.50 20.13
C PHE A 110 12.12 5.70 18.67
N THR A 111 11.73 4.62 18.01
CA THR A 111 11.26 4.64 16.63
C THR A 111 9.92 3.91 16.52
N LEU A 112 8.85 4.63 16.22
CA LEU A 112 7.56 4.04 15.89
C LEU A 112 7.55 3.61 14.43
N VAL A 113 7.31 2.32 14.19
CA VAL A 113 7.27 1.72 12.85
C VAL A 113 5.86 1.23 12.55
N ASN A 114 5.26 1.75 11.48
CA ASN A 114 4.00 1.28 10.93
C ASN A 114 4.25 0.33 9.76
N PHE A 115 4.03 -0.97 10.00
CA PHE A 115 4.06 -2.01 8.99
C PHE A 115 2.73 -2.05 8.25
N PHE A 116 2.77 -1.80 6.95
CA PHE A 116 1.58 -1.70 6.10
C PHE A 116 1.74 -2.49 4.80
N ALA A 117 0.64 -2.58 4.06
CA ALA A 117 0.63 -3.06 2.68
C ALA A 117 -0.25 -2.14 1.84
N GLU A 118 0.10 -1.91 0.58
CA GLU A 118 -0.64 -1.01 -0.33
C GLU A 118 -2.11 -1.44 -0.52
N TRP A 119 -2.32 -2.76 -0.64
CA TRP A 119 -3.65 -3.35 -0.83
C TRP A 119 -4.55 -3.30 0.42
N CYS A 120 -3.98 -3.03 1.59
CA CYS A 120 -4.70 -3.05 2.86
C CYS A 120 -5.58 -1.80 3.03
N VAL A 121 -6.90 -1.99 2.94
CA VAL A 121 -7.90 -0.90 3.11
C VAL A 121 -7.79 -0.24 4.48
N HIS A 122 -7.55 -1.02 5.54
CA HIS A 122 -7.34 -0.50 6.89
C HIS A 122 -6.12 0.41 6.99
N CYS A 123 -5.06 0.10 6.24
CA CYS A 123 -3.81 0.83 6.22
C CYS A 123 -3.98 2.19 5.55
N ARG A 124 -4.69 2.24 4.42
CA ARG A 124 -5.02 3.52 3.76
C ARG A 124 -5.87 4.42 4.65
N LYS A 125 -6.89 3.86 5.32
CA LYS A 125 -7.70 4.60 6.29
C LYS A 125 -6.89 5.11 7.50
N PHE A 126 -5.86 4.38 7.90
CA PHE A 126 -4.98 4.76 9.01
C PHE A 126 -3.90 5.80 8.61
N SER A 127 -3.52 5.85 7.33
CA SER A 127 -2.42 6.70 6.82
C SER A 127 -2.56 8.18 7.19
N PRO A 128 -3.72 8.85 7.04
CA PRO A 128 -3.85 10.26 7.40
C PRO A 128 -3.56 10.54 8.89
N MET A 129 -4.09 9.68 9.78
CA MET A 129 -3.85 9.82 11.23
C MET A 129 -2.39 9.57 11.60
N TRP A 130 -1.74 8.61 10.92
CA TRP A 130 -0.32 8.34 11.12
C TRP A 130 0.56 9.53 10.72
N MET A 131 0.27 10.15 9.56
CA MET A 131 1.01 11.33 9.08
C MET A 131 0.80 12.53 9.99
N GLU A 132 -0.44 12.77 10.46
CA GLU A 132 -0.72 13.85 11.41
C GLU A 132 0.05 13.65 12.72
N ALA A 133 0.06 12.43 13.26
CA ALA A 133 0.80 12.11 14.47
C ALA A 133 2.32 12.31 14.27
N ALA A 134 2.86 11.83 13.16
CA ALA A 134 4.28 11.99 12.81
C ALA A 134 4.68 13.47 12.71
N SER A 135 3.85 14.30 12.07
CA SER A 135 4.09 15.75 11.95
C SER A 135 4.17 16.41 13.32
N ARG A 136 3.17 16.18 14.18
CA ARG A 136 3.10 16.77 15.54
C ARG A 136 4.29 16.36 16.42
N ILE A 137 4.82 15.15 16.22
CA ILE A 137 5.98 14.65 16.97
C ILE A 137 7.27 15.24 16.42
N SER A 138 7.41 15.37 15.10
CA SER A 138 8.61 15.93 14.48
C SER A 138 8.89 17.39 14.89
N GLU A 139 7.84 18.16 15.19
CA GLU A 139 7.96 19.52 15.73
C GLU A 139 8.58 19.55 17.14
N LYS A 140 8.36 18.50 17.92
CA LYS A 140 8.88 18.34 19.29
C LYS A 140 10.14 17.48 19.24
N MET A 141 11.25 18.08 18.84
CA MET A 141 12.55 17.40 18.63
C MET A 141 13.05 16.57 19.83
N ALA A 142 12.57 16.82 21.05
CA ALA A 142 12.89 16.03 22.24
C ALA A 142 11.69 15.98 23.21
N PHE A 143 11.47 14.81 23.78
CA PHE A 143 10.50 14.55 24.84
C PHE A 143 11.24 14.36 26.16
N THR A 144 10.62 14.72 27.29
CA THR A 144 11.18 14.43 28.61
C THR A 144 10.47 13.20 29.16
N ASP A 145 11.23 12.12 29.39
CA ASP A 145 10.72 10.91 30.03
C ASP A 145 10.42 11.17 31.53
N GLY A 146 9.71 10.23 32.19
CA GLY A 146 9.41 10.29 33.63
C GLY A 146 10.65 10.43 34.52
N ASP A 147 11.81 9.99 34.02
CA ASP A 147 13.12 10.12 34.66
C ASP A 147 13.85 11.45 34.36
N GLY A 148 13.21 12.37 33.63
CA GLY A 148 13.80 13.68 33.29
C GLY A 148 14.81 13.66 32.15
N ARG A 149 14.95 12.54 31.43
CA ARG A 149 15.86 12.41 30.28
C ARG A 149 15.22 12.95 29.01
N GLN A 150 15.99 13.66 28.20
CA GLN A 150 15.55 14.00 26.85
C GLN A 150 15.67 12.77 25.93
N THR A 151 14.56 12.43 25.29
CA THR A 151 14.45 11.28 24.38
C THR A 151 13.95 11.74 23.02
N THR A 152 14.54 11.19 21.98
CA THR A 152 14.15 11.44 20.59
C THR A 152 13.17 10.37 20.10
N VAL A 153 12.10 10.79 19.43
CA VAL A 153 11.08 9.89 18.88
C VAL A 153 10.97 10.11 17.37
N LYS A 154 11.11 9.04 16.60
CA LYS A 154 10.97 9.06 15.14
C LYS A 154 9.80 8.18 14.69
N PHE A 155 9.18 8.55 13.58
CA PHE A 155 8.12 7.77 12.92
C PHE A 155 8.63 7.23 11.59
N MET A 156 8.30 5.98 11.29
CA MET A 156 8.68 5.26 10.08
C MET A 156 7.51 4.42 9.56
N LYS A 157 7.45 4.23 8.24
CA LYS A 157 6.53 3.29 7.59
C LYS A 157 7.34 2.24 6.85
N VAL A 158 6.85 1.00 6.83
CA VAL A 158 7.48 -0.12 6.10
C VAL A 158 6.42 -0.83 5.27
N ASN A 159 6.62 -0.87 3.95
CA ASN A 159 5.80 -1.62 3.03
C ASN A 159 6.19 -3.11 3.06
N CYS A 160 5.32 -3.95 3.62
CA CYS A 160 5.59 -5.38 3.75
C CYS A 160 5.35 -6.17 2.46
N VAL A 161 4.81 -5.55 1.41
CA VAL A 161 4.79 -6.14 0.06
C VAL A 161 6.22 -6.18 -0.50
N ASP A 162 6.95 -5.07 -0.38
CA ASP A 162 8.31 -4.96 -0.87
C ASP A 162 9.34 -5.54 0.10
N PHE A 163 9.08 -5.46 1.40
CA PHE A 163 9.99 -5.92 2.47
C PHE A 163 9.46 -7.13 3.24
N GLY A 164 8.83 -8.07 2.55
CA GLY A 164 8.21 -9.24 3.16
C GLY A 164 9.11 -10.02 4.12
N LYS A 165 10.40 -10.20 3.78
CA LYS A 165 11.37 -10.90 4.67
C LYS A 165 11.57 -10.19 6.01
N HIS A 166 11.71 -8.86 6.00
CA HIS A 166 11.89 -8.06 7.22
C HIS A 166 10.62 -8.08 8.07
N CYS A 167 9.45 -7.94 7.45
CA CYS A 167 8.18 -8.01 8.16
C CYS A 167 7.92 -9.39 8.76
N GLN A 168 8.34 -10.46 8.09
CA GLN A 168 8.27 -11.82 8.62
C GLN A 168 9.23 -12.03 9.80
N GLN A 169 10.47 -11.52 9.72
CA GLN A 169 11.42 -11.56 10.84
C GLN A 169 10.92 -10.76 12.04
N ALA A 170 10.29 -9.62 11.78
CA ALA A 170 9.58 -8.87 12.79
C ALA A 170 8.35 -9.66 13.31
N SER A 171 7.88 -10.74 12.70
CA SER A 171 6.64 -11.43 13.11
C SER A 171 5.39 -10.55 12.98
N VAL A 172 5.30 -9.77 11.90
CA VAL A 172 4.10 -9.00 11.55
C VAL A 172 3.07 -9.96 10.95
N ALA A 173 1.94 -10.15 11.64
CA ALA A 173 0.90 -11.10 11.26
C ALA A 173 -0.32 -10.45 10.58
N ALA A 174 -0.53 -9.14 10.76
CA ALA A 174 -1.67 -8.41 10.25
C ALA A 174 -1.29 -6.96 9.95
N PHE A 175 -2.08 -6.29 9.11
CA PHE A 175 -1.87 -4.89 8.76
C PHE A 175 -3.11 -4.02 9.07
N PRO A 176 -2.91 -2.73 9.44
CA PRO A 176 -1.61 -2.16 9.83
C PRO A 176 -1.15 -2.72 11.18
N SER A 177 0.16 -2.81 11.37
CA SER A 177 0.77 -3.14 12.67
C SER A 177 1.76 -2.04 13.06
N VAL A 178 1.57 -1.44 14.23
CA VAL A 178 2.47 -0.42 14.76
C VAL A 178 3.31 -1.01 15.87
N ARG A 179 4.61 -0.70 15.88
CA ARG A 179 5.54 -1.14 16.93
C ARG A 179 6.47 -0.03 17.35
N LEU A 180 6.84 -0.06 18.62
CA LEU A 180 7.81 0.88 19.19
C LEU A 180 9.16 0.18 19.34
N TYR A 181 10.14 0.57 18.52
CA TYR A 181 11.52 0.11 18.66
C TYR A 181 12.29 1.03 19.61
N LYS A 182 13.12 0.42 20.45
CA LYS A 182 14.07 1.10 21.32
C LYS A 182 15.46 1.09 20.69
N ARG A 183 16.35 1.92 21.23
CA ARG A 183 17.76 2.01 20.80
C ARG A 183 18.53 0.69 20.84
N ASP A 184 18.15 -0.25 21.70
CA ASP A 184 18.75 -1.60 21.78
C ASP A 184 18.23 -2.57 20.71
N GLY A 185 17.29 -2.13 19.87
CA GLY A 185 16.67 -2.91 18.81
C GLY A 185 15.53 -3.81 19.28
N SER A 186 15.21 -3.82 20.58
CA SER A 186 13.99 -4.46 21.07
C SER A 186 12.76 -3.66 20.63
N PHE A 187 11.63 -4.36 20.45
CA PHE A 187 10.36 -3.72 20.14
C PHE A 187 9.25 -4.19 21.08
N GLU A 188 8.31 -3.29 21.34
CA GLU A 188 7.04 -3.53 22.03
C GLU A 188 5.86 -3.34 21.07
#